data_AF-A0A7J9B727-F1
#
_entry.id   AF-A0A7J9B727-F1
#
_cell.length_a   1.000
_cell.length_b   1.000
_cell.length_c   1.000
_cell.angle_alpha   90.00
_cell.angle_beta   90.00
_cell.angle_gamma   90.00
#
_symmetry.space_group_name_H-M   'P 1'
#
loop_
_entity.id
_entity.type
_entity.pdbx_description
1 polymer ?
#
loop_
_entity_poly.entity_id
_entity_poly.type
_entity_poly.pdbx_seq_one_letter_code
_entity_poly.pdbx_strand_id
1 'polypeptide(L)' 'MADTVAHQLGNFIGEFIEYDTAVTHLGYKRVMKIRARVDVRKPLKRKKRIALKNEEQVVNGRR' A
#
# COMPACT_ATOMS: atom_id res chain seq x y z
N MET A 1 -9.46 1.28 8.86
CA MET A 1 -8.36 0.30 8.65
C MET A 1 -7.98 0.19 7.18
N ALA A 2 -8.93 -0.09 6.27
CA ALA A 2 -8.64 -0.21 4.84
C ALA A 2 -8.06 1.08 4.22
N ASP A 3 -8.60 2.26 4.57
CA ASP A 3 -8.09 3.53 4.06
C ASP A 3 -6.62 3.76 4.43
N THR A 4 -6.24 3.46 5.66
CA THR A 4 -4.86 3.61 6.14
C THR A 4 -3.91 2.70 5.36
N VAL A 5 -4.31 1.45 5.11
CA VAL A 5 -3.54 0.51 4.31
C VAL A 5 -3.45 0.96 2.85
N ALA A 6 -4.54 1.48 2.28
CA ALA A 6 -4.58 2.02 0.93
C ALA A 6 -3.60 3.21 0.76
N HIS A 7 -3.58 4.14 1.72
CA HIS A 7 -2.62 5.24 1.72
C HIS A 7 -1.17 4.74 1.82
N GLN A 8 -0.91 3.78 2.71
CA GLN A 8 0.45 3.23 2.90
C GLN A 8 0.97 2.47 1.67
N LEU A 9 0.09 1.75 0.97
CA LEU A 9 0.37 1.02 -0.27
C LEU A 9 0.52 1.99 -1.45
N GLY A 10 -0.39 2.94 -1.61
CA GLY A 10 -0.31 3.97 -2.64
C GLY A 10 1.00 4.75 -2.56
N ASN A 11 1.37 5.18 -1.35
CA ASN A 11 2.62 5.91 -1.08
C ASN A 11 3.89 5.05 -1.18
N PHE A 12 3.73 3.72 -1.17
CA PHE A 12 4.84 2.81 -1.45
C PHE A 12 5.08 2.69 -2.96
N ILE A 13 4.01 2.57 -3.75
CA ILE A 13 4.07 2.48 -5.21
C ILE A 13 4.51 3.82 -5.83
N GLY A 14 3.96 4.93 -5.33
CA GLY A 14 4.18 6.29 -5.85
C GLY A 14 3.60 7.36 -4.92
N GLU A 15 2.97 8.38 -5.49
CA GLU A 15 2.14 9.36 -4.77
C GLU A 15 0.68 8.87 -4.79
N PHE A 16 0.08 8.66 -3.63
CA PHE A 16 -1.33 8.26 -3.53
C PHE A 16 -2.25 9.32 -4.13
N ILE A 17 -3.23 8.90 -4.93
CA ILE A 17 -4.26 9.78 -5.50
C ILE A 17 -5.62 9.46 -4.89
N GLU A 18 -6.05 8.21 -4.99
CA GLU A 18 -7.44 7.84 -4.69
C GLU A 18 -7.53 6.37 -4.28
N TYR A 19 -8.44 6.10 -3.35
CA TYR A 19 -8.87 4.76 -2.96
C TYR A 19 -10.36 4.61 -3.28
N ASP A 20 -10.70 3.64 -4.12
CA ASP A 20 -12.08 3.36 -4.52
C ASP A 20 -12.78 2.54 -3.43
N THR A 21 -13.47 3.25 -2.52
CA THR A 21 -14.19 2.66 -1.39
C THR A 21 -15.48 1.95 -1.82
N ALA A 22 -16.08 2.36 -2.94
CA ALA A 22 -17.33 1.78 -3.45
C ALA A 22 -17.19 0.28 -3.76
N VAL A 23 -16.00 -0.15 -4.19
CA VAL A 23 -15.68 -1.57 -4.45
C VAL A 23 -15.55 -2.38 -3.16
N THR A 24 -15.19 -1.73 -2.05
CA THR A 24 -14.91 -2.39 -0.76
C THR A 24 -16.17 -2.59 0.07
N HIS A 25 -17.15 -1.68 -0.06
CA HIS A 25 -18.43 -1.75 0.67
C HIS A 25 -19.35 -2.90 0.23
N LEU A 26 -19.12 -3.46 -0.96
CA LEU A 26 -19.98 -4.51 -1.51
C LEU A 26 -19.76 -5.89 -0.89
N GLY A 27 -18.96 -6.06 0.17
CA GLY A 27 -18.83 -7.30 0.97
C GLY A 27 -18.24 -8.54 0.26
N TYR A 28 -18.23 -8.57 -1.07
CA TYR A 28 -17.91 -9.76 -1.88
C TYR A 28 -16.57 -9.67 -2.64
N LYS A 29 -15.88 -8.52 -2.64
CA LYS A 29 -14.64 -8.34 -3.40
C LYS A 29 -13.42 -8.28 -2.48
N ARG A 30 -12.57 -9.31 -2.57
CA ARG A 30 -11.26 -9.43 -1.87
C ARG A 30 -10.16 -8.56 -2.50
N VAL A 31 -10.52 -7.47 -3.16
CA VAL A 31 -9.61 -6.67 -3.99
C VAL A 31 -9.70 -5.21 -3.59
N MET A 32 -8.54 -4.59 -3.37
CA MET A 32 -8.40 -3.16 -3.10
C MET A 32 -7.99 -2.45 -4.39
N LYS A 33 -8.69 -1.38 -4.77
CA LYS A 33 -8.40 -0.59 -5.97
C LYS A 33 -7.87 0.78 -5.58
N ILE A 34 -6.59 1.02 -5.88
CA ILE A 34 -5.86 2.24 -5.53
C ILE A 34 -5.32 2.88 -6.80
N ARG A 35 -5.41 4.21 -6.91
CA ARG A 35 -4.72 5.00 -7.93
C ARG A 35 -3.53 5.71 -7.30
N ALA A 36 -2.37 5.59 -7.94
CA ALA A 36 -1.14 6.26 -7.53
C ALA A 36 -0.40 6.82 -8.75
N ARG A 37 0.26 7.97 -8.59
CA ARG A 37 1.14 8.57 -9.60
C ARG A 37 2.56 8.05 -9.39
N VAL A 38 3.16 7.48 -10.45
CA VAL A 38 4.54 6.95 -10.39
C VAL A 38 5.43 7.79 -11.30
N ASP A 39 6.55 8.28 -10.77
CA ASP A 39 7.60 8.92 -11.56
C ASP A 39 8.54 7.85 -12.11
N VAL A 40 8.40 7.55 -13.40
CA VAL A 40 9.18 6.51 -14.09
C VAL A 40 10.68 6.82 -14.19
N ARG A 41 11.08 8.07 -13.93
CA ARG A 41 12.49 8.49 -13.91
C ARG A 41 13.21 8.04 -12.65
N LYS A 42 12.47 7.69 -11.59
CA LYS A 42 13.02 7.23 -10.31
C LYS A 42 12.96 5.71 -10.24
N PRO A 43 13.94 5.05 -9.58
CA PRO A 43 13.90 3.61 -9.41
C PRO A 43 12.66 3.20 -8.59
N LEU A 44 11.95 2.17 -9.06
CA LEU A 44 10.77 1.64 -8.38
C LEU A 44 11.16 0.97 -7.06
N LYS A 45 10.40 1.27 -6.00
CA LYS A 45 10.58 0.60 -4.70
C LYS A 45 10.13 -0.85 -4.81
N ARG A 46 11.05 -1.80 -4.57
CA ARG A 46 10.81 -3.24 -4.78
C ARG A 46 10.19 -3.95 -3.58
N LYS A 47 10.52 -3.52 -2.35
CA LYS A 47 10.06 -4.15 -1.11
C LYS A 47 9.81 -3.10 -0.04
N LYS A 48 8.70 -3.22 0.68
CA LYS A 48 8.43 -2.50 1.93
C LYS A 48 7.77 -3.46 2.89
N ARG A 49 8.29 -3.52 4.11
CA ARG A 49 7.63 -4.24 5.20
C ARG A 49 6.44 -3.38 5.63
N ILE A 50 5.24 -3.91 5.43
CA ILE A 50 4.01 -3.28 5.91
C ILE A 50 3.73 -3.93 7.26
N ALA A 51 3.98 -3.19 8.34
CA ALA A 51 3.58 -3.64 9.67
C ALA A 51 2.07 -3.47 9.79
N LEU A 52 1.35 -4.57 9.64
CA LEU A 52 -0.03 -4.64 10.11
C LEU A 52 0.08 -4.59 11.63
N LYS A 53 -0.59 -3.63 12.28
CA LYS A 53 -0.62 -3.60 13.75
C LYS A 53 -1.16 -4.96 14.19
N ASN A 54 -0.29 -5.71 14.86
CA ASN A 54 -0.34 -7.12 15.27
C ASN A 54 0.65 -7.97 14.47
N GLU A 55 1.85 -8.09 15.06
CA GLU A 55 2.94 -9.06 14.77
C GLU A 55 4.15 -8.57 13.95
N GLU A 56 5.14 -8.14 14.75
CA GLU A 56 6.60 -8.26 14.61
C GLU A 56 7.40 -7.52 13.54
N GLN A 57 8.13 -6.53 14.05
CA GLN A 57 9.32 -5.98 13.45
C GLN A 57 10.50 -6.98 13.49
N VAL A 58 10.69 -7.79 12.45
CA VAL A 58 12.01 -8.38 12.14
C VAL A 58 12.80 -7.45 11.24
N VAL A 59 13.46 -6.45 11.84
CA VAL A 59 14.55 -5.72 11.18
C VAL A 59 15.74 -6.66 11.12
N ASN A 60 16.01 -7.23 9.94
CA ASN A 60 17.29 -7.82 9.63
C ASN A 60 17.81 -7.23 8.33
N GLY A 61 18.82 -6.40 8.47
CA GLY A 61 19.54 -5.78 7.36
C GLY A 61 20.90 -5.32 7.83
N ARG A 62 21.77 -6.26 8.24
CA ARG A 62 23.22 -6.07 8.13
C ARG A 62 23.62 -6.46 6.71
N ARG A 63 24.16 -5.49 5.97
CA ARG A 63 25.39 -5.59 5.18
C ARG A 63 25.84 -4.17 4.87
#